data_AF-A0A7C6R9N9-F1
#
_entry.id   AF-A0A7C6R9N9-F1
#
_cell.length_a   1.000
_cell.length_b   1.000
_cell.length_c   1.000
_cell.angle_alpha   90.00
_cell.angle_beta   90.00
_cell.angle_gamma   90.00
#
_symmetry.space_group_name_H-M   'P 1'
#
loop_
_entity.id
_entity.type
_entity.pdbx_description
1 polymer ?
#
loop_
_entity_poly.entity_id
_entity_poly.type
_entity_poly.pdbx_seq_one_letter_code
_entity_poly.pdbx_strand_id
1 'polypeptide(L)'
;RYYFMRAITLGSDGSFSWEDIHARYHAELANGLGNLGSRVIAMVQKYFGGVVPVADAGEPQGSDNEITALAARVSVDADAAIERIAPHEAIAAIWELVDALNGYVTEQEPWALAKAEDHARLARVLDVLVQGVATLSVLLEPVMPESMQTLWHAIGGAEEVSAQNIRPAAVRHELGAVSTIPPLFPRVDDDAVPATPVPQR
;
A
#
# COMPACT_ATOMS: atom_id res chain seq x y z
N ARG A 1 -14.19 -2.68 7.90
CA ARG A 1 -14.15 -3.46 6.64
C ARG A 1 -12.91 -4.34 6.59
N TYR A 2 -11.72 -3.74 6.53
CA TYR A 2 -10.43 -4.43 6.52
C TYR A 2 -10.33 -5.61 7.50
N TYR A 3 -10.50 -5.35 8.80
CA TYR A 3 -10.39 -6.37 9.85
C TYR A 3 -11.22 -7.63 9.56
N PHE A 4 -12.51 -7.47 9.27
CA PHE A 4 -13.40 -8.60 9.04
C PHE A 4 -13.03 -9.41 7.79
N MET A 5 -12.54 -8.74 6.74
CA MET A 5 -12.10 -9.42 5.51
C MET A 5 -10.72 -10.09 5.67
N ARG A 6 -9.89 -9.57 6.58
CA ARG A 6 -8.52 -10.03 6.84
C ARG A 6 -8.43 -11.14 7.89
N ALA A 7 -9.15 -11.00 9.00
CA ALA A 7 -8.99 -11.85 10.18
C ALA A 7 -9.98 -13.01 10.24
N ILE A 8 -11.14 -12.90 9.56
CA ILE A 8 -12.17 -13.93 9.58
C ILE A 8 -12.11 -14.74 8.29
N THR A 9 -11.76 -16.02 8.42
CA THR A 9 -11.88 -16.98 7.32
C THR A 9 -13.36 -17.24 7.05
N LEU A 10 -13.81 -16.89 5.85
CA LEU A 10 -15.18 -17.09 5.43
C LEU A 10 -15.54 -18.58 5.50
N GLY A 11 -16.63 -18.93 6.20
CA GLY A 11 -17.05 -20.32 6.40
C GLY A 11 -16.56 -21.00 7.69
N SER A 12 -15.83 -20.27 8.54
CA SER A 12 -15.43 -20.72 9.88
C SER A 12 -15.94 -19.78 10.97
N ASP A 13 -16.05 -20.29 12.20
CA ASP A 13 -16.34 -19.45 13.37
C ASP A 13 -15.13 -18.58 13.68
N GLY A 14 -15.23 -17.28 13.42
CA GLY A 14 -14.21 -16.30 13.77
C GLY A 14 -14.38 -15.77 15.20
N SER A 15 -13.30 -15.68 15.96
CA SER A 15 -13.28 -14.96 17.25
C SER A 15 -12.99 -13.48 17.01
N PHE A 16 -13.92 -12.61 17.42
CA PHE A 16 -13.75 -11.15 17.39
C PHE A 16 -13.29 -10.64 18.76
N SER A 17 -12.31 -9.73 18.77
CA SER A 17 -12.04 -8.90 19.94
C SER A 17 -11.65 -7.48 19.53
N TRP A 18 -11.99 -6.50 20.39
CA TRP A 18 -11.63 -5.10 20.16
C TRP A 18 -10.11 -4.87 20.24
N GLU A 19 -9.41 -5.70 20.99
CA GLU A 19 -7.95 -5.68 21.11
C GLU A 19 -7.29 -6.14 19.80
N ASP A 20 -7.78 -7.19 19.14
CA ASP A 20 -7.21 -7.69 17.88
C ASP A 20 -7.45 -6.72 16.72
N ILE A 21 -8.63 -6.11 16.63
CA ILE A 21 -8.90 -5.08 15.62
C ILE A 21 -7.99 -3.86 15.80
N HIS A 22 -7.77 -3.42 17.05
CA HIS A 22 -6.90 -2.29 17.34
C HIS A 22 -5.43 -2.63 17.05
N ALA A 23 -4.95 -3.81 17.47
CA ALA A 23 -3.60 -4.27 17.19
C ALA A 23 -3.32 -4.34 15.68
N ARG A 24 -4.24 -4.90 14.89
CA ARG A 24 -4.10 -4.97 13.42
C ARG A 24 -4.20 -3.60 12.77
N TYR A 25 -5.09 -2.73 13.24
CA TYR A 25 -5.18 -1.36 12.75
C TYR A 25 -3.84 -0.64 12.88
N HIS A 26 -3.21 -0.72 14.06
CA HIS A 26 -1.93 -0.06 14.29
C HIS A 26 -0.78 -0.70 13.51
N ALA A 27 -0.64 -2.03 13.59
CA ALA A 27 0.48 -2.74 12.98
C ALA A 27 0.40 -2.72 11.44
N GLU A 28 -0.74 -3.10 10.87
CA GLU A 28 -0.88 -3.33 9.43
C GLU A 28 -1.25 -2.05 8.67
N LEU A 29 -2.23 -1.28 9.18
CA LEU A 29 -2.72 -0.10 8.46
C LEU A 29 -1.88 1.14 8.77
N ALA A 30 -1.78 1.55 10.03
CA ALA A 30 -1.08 2.78 10.39
C ALA A 30 0.43 2.68 10.16
N ASN A 31 1.09 1.64 10.70
CA ASN A 31 2.54 1.49 10.62
C ASN A 31 3.02 0.81 9.32
N GLY A 32 2.17 0.02 8.66
CA GLY A 32 2.46 -0.62 7.38
C GLY A 32 2.11 0.28 6.19
N LEU A 33 0.88 0.19 5.71
CA LEU A 33 0.42 0.85 4.48
C LEU A 33 0.43 2.39 4.57
N GLY A 34 -0.10 2.97 5.65
CA GLY A 34 -0.21 4.42 5.83
C GLY A 34 1.16 5.11 5.96
N ASN A 35 2.06 4.52 6.74
CA ASN A 35 3.43 4.99 6.86
C ASN A 35 4.20 4.88 5.54
N LEU A 36 4.03 3.78 4.80
CA LEU A 36 4.63 3.63 3.46
C LEU A 36 4.19 4.75 2.52
N GLY A 37 2.88 4.95 2.35
CA GLY A 37 2.34 5.96 1.45
C GLY A 37 2.82 7.37 1.81
N SER A 38 2.73 7.75 3.09
CA SER A 38 3.18 9.07 3.55
C SER A 38 4.69 9.30 3.37
N ARG A 39 5.54 8.29 3.63
CA ARG A 39 6.99 8.37 3.40
C ARG A 39 7.31 8.55 1.91
N VAL A 40 6.67 7.77 1.04
CA VAL A 40 6.87 7.86 -0.42
C VAL A 40 6.50 9.26 -0.93
N ILE A 41 5.31 9.76 -0.57
CA ILE A 41 4.86 11.12 -0.93
C ILE A 41 5.85 12.18 -0.42
N ALA A 42 6.28 12.07 0.84
CA ALA A 42 7.23 13.03 1.42
C ALA A 42 8.60 13.01 0.71
N MET A 43 9.09 11.85 0.30
CA MET A 43 10.35 11.75 -0.44
C MET A 43 10.25 12.35 -1.84
N VAL A 44 9.15 12.10 -2.57
CA VAL A 44 8.91 12.71 -3.89
C VAL A 44 8.79 14.22 -3.78
N GLN A 45 8.06 14.72 -2.78
CA GLN A 45 7.98 16.16 -2.48
C GLN A 45 9.35 16.76 -2.22
N LYS A 46 10.13 16.12 -1.34
CA LYS A 46 11.43 16.64 -0.91
C LYS A 46 12.49 16.63 -2.01
N TYR A 47 12.56 15.56 -2.80
CA TYR A 47 13.68 15.34 -3.72
C TYR A 47 13.36 15.70 -5.17
N PHE A 48 12.08 15.73 -5.57
CA PHE A 48 11.66 16.05 -6.94
C PHE A 48 10.56 17.11 -7.00
N GLY A 49 10.36 17.88 -5.93
CA GLY A 49 9.41 19.00 -5.92
C GLY A 49 7.96 18.56 -6.13
N GLY A 50 7.64 17.32 -5.77
CA GLY A 50 6.30 16.75 -5.90
C GLY A 50 6.01 16.12 -7.26
N VAL A 51 6.91 16.22 -8.23
CA VAL A 51 6.75 15.56 -9.53
C VAL A 51 7.30 14.14 -9.44
N VAL A 52 6.48 13.15 -9.80
CA VAL A 52 6.94 11.75 -9.86
C VAL A 52 7.99 11.63 -10.97
N PRO A 53 9.23 11.22 -10.66
CA PRO A 53 10.26 11.05 -11.67
C PRO A 53 9.95 9.87 -12.59
N VAL A 54 10.29 9.98 -13.88
CA VAL A 54 10.09 8.90 -14.85
C VAL A 54 11.26 7.90 -14.76
N ALA A 55 10.95 6.60 -14.87
CA ALA A 55 11.90 5.50 -14.75
C ALA A 55 13.16 5.61 -15.64
N ASP A 56 13.08 6.30 -16.78
CA ASP A 56 14.19 6.46 -17.73
C ASP A 56 15.37 7.29 -17.18
N ALA A 57 15.27 7.81 -15.97
CA ALA A 57 16.36 8.51 -15.29
C ALA A 57 17.52 7.60 -14.85
N GLY A 58 17.35 6.27 -14.80
CA GLY A 58 18.42 5.31 -14.47
C GLY A 58 18.15 3.93 -15.06
N GLU A 59 19.09 2.97 -15.00
CA GLU A 59 18.86 1.58 -15.43
C GLU A 59 18.22 0.72 -14.32
N PRO A 60 17.31 -0.21 -14.64
CA PRO A 60 16.71 -1.13 -13.66
C PRO A 60 17.76 -2.02 -13.02
N GLN A 61 17.70 -2.11 -11.69
CA GLN A 61 18.46 -3.07 -10.91
C GLN A 61 17.61 -4.31 -10.57
N GLY A 62 18.27 -5.35 -10.04
CA GLY A 62 17.61 -6.60 -9.64
C GLY A 62 16.44 -6.35 -8.68
N SER A 63 16.65 -5.54 -7.64
CA SER A 63 15.63 -5.22 -6.64
C SER A 63 14.41 -4.49 -7.22
N ASP A 64 14.59 -3.63 -8.23
CA ASP A 64 13.49 -2.94 -8.92
C ASP A 64 12.60 -3.94 -9.68
N ASN A 65 13.25 -4.88 -10.36
CA ASN A 65 12.60 -5.92 -11.13
C ASN A 65 11.87 -6.90 -10.21
N GLU A 66 12.44 -7.19 -9.04
CA GLU A 66 11.81 -8.03 -8.02
C GLU A 66 10.50 -7.41 -7.51
N ILE A 67 10.49 -6.10 -7.21
CA ILE A 67 9.26 -5.40 -6.81
C ILE A 67 8.23 -5.40 -7.95
N THR A 68 8.66 -5.14 -9.18
CA THR A 68 7.77 -5.14 -10.36
C THR A 68 7.16 -6.53 -10.60
N ALA A 69 7.97 -7.58 -10.53
CA ALA A 69 7.52 -8.96 -10.68
C ALA A 69 6.60 -9.39 -9.53
N LEU A 70 6.91 -8.96 -8.30
CA LEU A 70 6.05 -9.19 -7.14
C LEU A 70 4.69 -8.53 -7.31
N ALA A 71 4.65 -7.25 -7.72
CA ALA A 71 3.41 -6.53 -7.96
C ALA A 71 2.50 -7.25 -8.98
N ALA A 72 3.08 -7.75 -10.08
CA ALA A 72 2.35 -8.54 -11.06
C ALA A 72 1.82 -9.86 -10.47
N ARG A 73 2.66 -10.58 -9.72
CA ARG A 73 2.28 -11.85 -9.09
C ARG A 73 1.14 -11.67 -8.09
N VAL A 74 1.26 -10.74 -7.14
CA VAL A 74 0.24 -10.53 -6.10
C VAL A 74 -1.08 -10.05 -6.71
N SER A 75 -1.06 -9.34 -7.84
CA SER A 75 -2.28 -8.94 -8.55
C SER A 75 -3.04 -10.17 -9.06
N VAL A 76 -2.32 -11.14 -9.65
CA VAL A 76 -2.89 -12.41 -10.12
C VAL A 76 -3.39 -13.26 -8.94
N ASP A 77 -2.57 -13.40 -7.90
CA ASP A 77 -2.91 -14.22 -6.74
C ASP A 77 -4.12 -13.65 -5.97
N ALA A 78 -4.19 -12.32 -5.84
CA ALA A 78 -5.33 -11.65 -5.21
C ALA A 78 -6.62 -11.83 -6.02
N ASP A 79 -6.59 -11.65 -7.35
CA ASP A 79 -7.76 -11.87 -8.22
C ASP A 79 -8.24 -13.33 -8.10
N ALA A 80 -7.32 -14.30 -8.20
CA ALA A 80 -7.62 -15.71 -8.04
C ALA A 80 -8.24 -16.03 -6.67
N ALA A 81 -7.72 -15.45 -5.58
CA ALA A 81 -8.28 -15.64 -4.25
C ALA A 81 -9.70 -15.06 -4.13
N ILE A 82 -9.98 -13.90 -4.73
CA ILE A 82 -11.32 -13.31 -4.77
C ILE A 82 -12.30 -14.17 -5.58
N GLU A 83 -11.88 -14.76 -6.71
CA GLU A 83 -12.73 -15.65 -7.52
C GLU A 83 -13.25 -16.87 -6.73
N ARG A 84 -12.48 -17.35 -5.74
CA ARG A 84 -12.87 -18.44 -4.82
C ARG A 84 -13.37 -17.94 -3.45
N ILE A 85 -13.75 -16.67 -3.36
CA ILE A 85 -14.37 -16.06 -2.18
C ILE A 85 -13.47 -16.14 -0.93
N ALA A 86 -12.16 -15.97 -1.12
CA ALA A 86 -11.15 -15.96 -0.06
C ALA A 86 -10.49 -14.58 0.09
N PRO A 87 -11.22 -13.54 0.57
CA PRO A 87 -10.68 -12.19 0.69
C PRO A 87 -9.51 -12.09 1.67
N HIS A 88 -9.46 -12.93 2.70
CA HIS A 88 -8.35 -13.01 3.64
C HIS A 88 -7.05 -13.45 2.96
N GLU A 89 -7.12 -14.42 2.04
CA GLU A 89 -5.97 -14.84 1.22
C GLU A 89 -5.58 -13.74 0.21
N ALA A 90 -6.55 -13.07 -0.42
CA ALA A 90 -6.28 -11.96 -1.32
C ALA A 90 -5.52 -10.83 -0.61
N ILE A 91 -5.99 -10.42 0.57
CA ILE A 91 -5.33 -9.39 1.38
C ILE A 91 -3.96 -9.90 1.86
N ALA A 92 -3.79 -11.20 2.14
CA ALA A 92 -2.48 -11.78 2.48
C ALA A 92 -1.47 -11.64 1.35
N ALA A 93 -1.84 -12.00 0.12
CA ALA A 93 -1.00 -11.82 -1.06
C ALA A 93 -0.64 -10.34 -1.26
N ILE A 94 -1.62 -9.42 -1.16
CA ILE A 94 -1.36 -7.99 -1.30
C ILE A 94 -0.38 -7.46 -0.24
N TRP A 95 -0.46 -7.98 0.99
CA TRP A 95 0.45 -7.58 2.06
C TRP A 95 1.90 -7.97 1.82
N GLU A 96 2.18 -9.02 1.02
CA GLU A 96 3.55 -9.32 0.59
C GLU A 96 4.18 -8.12 -0.12
N LEU A 97 3.41 -7.40 -0.95
CA LEU A 97 3.89 -6.20 -1.64
C LEU A 97 4.05 -5.01 -0.68
N VAL A 98 3.16 -4.85 0.31
CA VAL A 98 3.30 -3.81 1.34
C VAL A 98 4.62 -3.98 2.10
N ASP A 99 4.91 -5.21 2.53
CA ASP A 99 6.13 -5.53 3.28
C ASP A 99 7.37 -5.39 2.39
N ALA A 100 7.32 -5.88 1.16
CA ALA A 100 8.42 -5.75 0.21
C ALA A 100 8.74 -4.29 -0.14
N LEU A 101 7.74 -3.43 -0.32
CA LEU A 101 7.96 -2.00 -0.56
C LEU A 101 8.58 -1.30 0.65
N ASN A 102 8.13 -1.62 1.87
CA ASN A 102 8.76 -1.09 3.09
C ASN A 102 10.23 -1.57 3.23
N GLY A 103 10.49 -2.83 2.91
CA GLY A 103 11.83 -3.41 2.84
C GLY A 103 12.69 -2.69 1.80
N TYR A 104 12.15 -2.47 0.60
CA TYR A 104 12.81 -1.79 -0.50
C TYR A 104 13.19 -0.33 -0.15
N VAL A 105 12.33 0.42 0.55
CA VAL A 105 12.73 1.75 1.07
C VAL A 105 13.93 1.64 2.01
N THR A 106 13.94 0.62 2.86
CA THR A 106 15.01 0.41 3.86
C THR A 106 16.31 -0.01 3.20
N GLU A 107 16.25 -0.89 2.21
CA GLU A 107 17.42 -1.40 1.48
C GLU A 107 18.02 -0.34 0.56
N GLN A 108 17.19 0.40 -0.18
CA GLN A 108 17.66 1.37 -1.18
C GLN A 108 18.08 2.70 -0.58
N GLU A 109 17.76 2.95 0.69
CA GLU A 109 18.11 4.17 1.45
C GLU A 109 18.00 5.47 0.61
N PRO A 110 16.80 5.88 0.15
CA PRO A 110 16.65 7.05 -0.73
C PRO A 110 17.29 8.34 -0.19
N TRP A 111 17.36 8.49 1.14
CA TRP A 111 18.05 9.61 1.79
C TRP A 111 19.57 9.59 1.56
N ALA A 112 20.19 8.41 1.50
CA ALA A 112 21.61 8.25 1.23
C ALA A 112 21.91 8.55 -0.24
N LEU A 113 21.07 8.04 -1.16
CA LEU A 113 21.16 8.35 -2.60
C LEU A 113 21.05 9.87 -2.86
N ALA A 114 20.08 10.53 -2.21
CA ALA A 114 19.92 11.98 -2.30
C ALA A 114 21.16 12.74 -1.80
N LYS A 115 21.76 12.29 -0.68
CA LYS A 115 22.99 12.89 -0.13
C LYS A 115 24.21 12.66 -1.02
N ALA A 116 24.25 11.53 -1.72
CA ALA A 116 25.30 11.19 -2.68
C ALA A 116 25.09 11.84 -4.06
N GLU A 117 24.02 12.60 -4.25
CA GLU A 117 23.64 13.23 -5.53
C GLU A 117 23.45 12.21 -6.67
N ASP A 118 23.13 10.95 -6.35
CA ASP A 118 22.76 9.92 -7.33
C ASP A 118 21.29 10.08 -7.73
N HIS A 119 21.01 11.16 -8.46
CA HIS A 119 19.66 11.52 -8.88
C HIS A 119 19.02 10.47 -9.80
N ALA A 120 19.83 9.80 -10.62
CA ALA A 120 19.40 8.75 -11.54
C ALA A 120 18.84 7.54 -10.78
N ARG A 121 19.60 7.02 -9.81
CA ARG A 121 19.13 5.90 -8.98
C ARG A 121 17.96 6.32 -8.10
N LEU A 122 18.04 7.48 -7.47
CA LEU A 122 16.99 8.00 -6.61
C LEU A 122 15.65 8.15 -7.36
N ALA A 123 15.69 8.68 -8.58
CA ALA A 123 14.52 8.81 -9.45
C ALA A 123 13.85 7.46 -9.70
N ARG A 124 14.65 6.45 -10.08
CA ARG A 124 14.16 5.09 -10.31
C ARG A 124 13.58 4.45 -9.05
N VAL A 125 14.24 4.60 -7.91
CA VAL A 125 13.74 4.07 -6.62
C VAL A 125 12.38 4.68 -6.27
N LEU A 126 12.23 6.00 -6.40
CA LEU A 126 10.96 6.66 -6.12
C LEU A 126 9.87 6.32 -7.14
N ASP A 127 10.22 6.14 -8.42
CA ASP A 127 9.26 5.68 -9.43
C ASP A 127 8.70 4.30 -9.08
N VAL A 128 9.56 3.33 -8.76
CA VAL A 128 9.16 1.97 -8.34
C VAL A 128 8.25 2.02 -7.11
N LEU A 129 8.59 2.85 -6.12
CA LEU A 129 7.80 3.01 -4.90
C LEU A 129 6.41 3.58 -5.20
N VAL A 130 6.33 4.64 -6.01
CA VAL A 130 5.06 5.27 -6.37
C VAL A 130 4.17 4.31 -7.17
N GLN A 131 4.73 3.58 -8.14
CA GLN A 131 4.00 2.58 -8.91
C GLN A 131 3.53 1.40 -8.05
N GLY A 132 4.34 0.98 -7.08
CA GLY A 132 3.94 -0.01 -6.08
C GLY A 132 2.76 0.47 -5.21
N VAL A 133 2.81 1.72 -4.73
CA VAL A 133 1.71 2.33 -3.96
C VAL A 133 0.45 2.50 -4.81
N ALA A 134 0.59 2.81 -6.11
CA ALA A 134 -0.52 2.86 -7.06
C ALA A 134 -1.19 1.49 -7.20
N THR A 135 -0.39 0.43 -7.39
CA THR A 135 -0.88 -0.96 -7.44
C THR A 135 -1.62 -1.34 -6.15
N LEU A 136 -1.06 -1.01 -4.98
CA LEU A 136 -1.72 -1.25 -3.69
C LEU A 136 -3.05 -0.52 -3.57
N SER A 137 -3.14 0.72 -4.05
CA SER A 137 -4.38 1.51 -4.05
C SER A 137 -5.47 0.82 -4.86
N VAL A 138 -5.14 0.30 -6.06
CA VAL A 138 -6.08 -0.43 -6.91
C VAL A 138 -6.53 -1.75 -6.27
N LEU A 139 -5.58 -2.56 -5.77
CA LEU A 139 -5.88 -3.89 -5.22
C LEU A 139 -6.67 -3.84 -3.91
N LEU A 140 -6.49 -2.78 -3.11
CA LEU A 140 -7.17 -2.64 -1.82
C LEU A 140 -8.44 -1.78 -1.87
N GLU A 141 -8.74 -1.15 -3.00
CA GLU A 141 -9.96 -0.35 -3.19
C GLU A 141 -11.23 -1.13 -2.78
N PRO A 142 -11.43 -2.40 -3.19
CA PRO A 142 -12.65 -3.13 -2.82
C PRO A 142 -12.82 -3.32 -1.30
N VAL A 143 -11.71 -3.29 -0.56
CA VAL A 143 -11.66 -3.48 0.89
C VAL A 143 -11.79 -2.15 1.63
N MET A 144 -11.08 -1.11 1.17
CA MET A 144 -10.94 0.19 1.82
C MET A 144 -11.10 1.36 0.82
N PRO A 145 -12.28 1.54 0.22
CA PRO A 145 -12.46 2.43 -0.94
C PRO A 145 -12.08 3.88 -0.65
N GLU A 146 -12.56 4.46 0.45
CA GLU A 146 -12.28 5.85 0.82
C GLU A 146 -10.80 6.12 1.08
N SER A 147 -10.13 5.22 1.81
CA SER A 147 -8.70 5.34 2.10
C SER A 147 -7.86 5.16 0.83
N MET A 148 -8.20 4.19 -0.02
CA MET A 148 -7.44 3.97 -1.24
C MET A 148 -7.67 5.07 -2.27
N GLN A 149 -8.87 5.66 -2.33
CA GLN A 149 -9.14 6.84 -3.14
C GLN A 149 -8.31 8.04 -2.68
N THR A 150 -8.25 8.26 -1.36
CA THR A 150 -7.42 9.33 -0.78
C THR A 150 -5.95 9.13 -1.12
N LEU A 151 -5.44 7.90 -0.99
CA LEU A 151 -4.05 7.58 -1.32
C LEU A 151 -3.77 7.72 -2.83
N TRP A 152 -4.68 7.24 -3.67
CA TRP A 152 -4.61 7.34 -5.14
C TRP A 152 -4.48 8.79 -5.60
N HIS A 153 -5.35 9.68 -5.11
CA HIS A 153 -5.24 11.12 -5.40
C HIS A 153 -3.95 11.72 -4.84
N ALA A 154 -3.52 11.29 -3.65
CA ALA A 154 -2.30 11.79 -3.01
C ALA A 154 -1.02 11.45 -3.79
N ILE A 155 -1.00 10.32 -4.51
CA ILE A 155 0.12 9.95 -5.38
C ILE A 155 -0.02 10.52 -6.81
N GLY A 156 -1.02 11.35 -7.08
CA GLY A 156 -1.24 12.00 -8.37
C GLY A 156 -2.13 11.22 -9.33
N GLY A 157 -2.81 10.17 -8.88
CA GLY A 157 -3.80 9.44 -9.67
C GLY A 157 -4.98 10.35 -10.04
N ALA A 158 -5.39 10.29 -11.30
CA ALA A 158 -6.60 10.96 -11.78
C ALA A 158 -7.82 10.05 -11.60
N GLU A 159 -9.02 10.64 -11.67
CA GLU A 159 -10.31 9.93 -11.59
C GLU A 159 -10.48 9.12 -10.29
N GLU A 160 -11.48 8.24 -10.28
CA GLU A 160 -11.71 7.30 -9.18
C GLU A 160 -10.79 6.08 -9.37
N VAL A 161 -10.19 5.59 -8.29
CA VAL A 161 -9.36 4.39 -8.30
C VAL A 161 -10.17 3.15 -8.70
N SER A 162 -11.48 3.16 -8.46
CA SER A 162 -12.43 2.13 -8.90
C SER A 162 -12.64 2.08 -10.41
N ALA A 163 -12.24 3.13 -11.15
CA ALA A 163 -12.20 3.11 -12.62
C ALA A 163 -10.99 2.35 -13.18
N GLN A 164 -9.99 2.08 -12.34
CA GLN A 164 -8.82 1.30 -12.73
C GLN A 164 -9.17 -0.19 -12.81
N ASN A 165 -8.53 -0.90 -13.73
CA ASN A 165 -8.75 -2.33 -13.86
C ASN A 165 -7.86 -3.08 -12.86
N ILE A 166 -8.50 -3.89 -12.00
CA ILE A 166 -7.84 -4.68 -10.94
C ILE A 166 -6.94 -5.78 -11.51
N ARG A 167 -7.33 -6.42 -12.62
CA ARG A 167 -6.55 -7.52 -13.22
C ARG A 167 -5.17 -7.09 -13.71
N PRO A 168 -5.04 -5.96 -14.42
CA PRO A 168 -3.76 -5.36 -14.75
C PRO A 168 -3.32 -4.35 -13.66
N ALA A 169 -3.63 -4.52 -12.37
CA ALA A 169 -3.32 -3.50 -11.36
C ALA A 169 -1.82 -3.11 -11.29
N ALA A 170 -0.93 -4.05 -11.63
CA ALA A 170 0.52 -3.81 -11.70
C ALA A 170 1.01 -3.15 -13.00
N VAL A 171 0.11 -2.74 -13.90
CA VAL A 171 0.50 -1.90 -15.03
C VAL A 171 1.04 -0.57 -14.54
N ARG A 172 1.93 0.02 -15.32
CA ARG A 172 2.39 1.37 -15.04
C ARG A 172 1.22 2.33 -15.12
N HIS A 173 1.02 3.10 -14.05
CA HIS A 173 0.02 4.14 -13.95
C HIS A 173 0.59 5.48 -14.38
N GLU A 174 -0.18 6.24 -15.15
CA GLU A 174 0.12 7.63 -15.45
C GLU A 174 -0.32 8.49 -14.25
N LEU A 175 0.66 9.08 -13.57
CA LEU A 175 0.44 9.82 -12.33
C LEU A 175 0.93 11.25 -12.48
N GLY A 176 0.16 12.19 -11.92
CA GLY A 176 0.51 13.59 -11.82
C GLY A 176 1.45 13.88 -10.66
N ALA A 177 1.41 15.13 -10.17
CA ALA A 177 2.16 15.51 -8.99
C ALA A 177 1.54 14.90 -7.73
N VAL A 178 2.39 14.47 -6.80
CA VAL A 178 1.95 14.01 -5.49
C VAL A 178 1.46 15.19 -4.66
N SER A 179 0.58 14.94 -3.70
CA SER A 179 0.08 15.93 -2.75
C SER A 179 0.13 15.37 -1.33
N THR A 180 0.44 16.24 -0.37
CA THR A 180 0.49 15.86 1.05
C THR A 180 -0.93 15.68 1.58
N ILE A 181 -1.16 14.58 2.30
CA ILE A 181 -2.41 14.30 3.00
C ILE A 181 -2.17 14.15 4.51
N PRO A 182 -3.20 14.35 5.35
CA PRO A 182 -3.16 13.90 6.74
C PRO A 182 -2.83 12.39 6.84
N PRO A 183 -2.45 11.89 8.02
CA PRO A 183 -2.22 10.46 8.22
C PRO A 183 -3.40 9.64 7.71
N LEU A 184 -3.14 8.74 6.75
CA LEU A 184 -4.18 7.97 6.08
C LEU A 184 -4.98 7.08 7.05
N PHE A 185 -4.28 6.57 8.07
CA PHE A 185 -4.83 5.80 9.17
C PHE A 185 -4.39 6.44 10.48
N PRO A 186 -5.17 7.41 11.02
CA PRO A 186 -4.84 8.09 12.27
C PRO A 186 -4.76 7.11 13.44
N ARG A 187 -3.76 7.25 14.31
CA ARG A 187 -3.65 6.40 15.51
C ARG A 187 -4.88 6.57 16.39
N VAL A 188 -5.42 5.45 16.84
CA VAL A 188 -6.52 5.39 17.81
C VAL A 188 -5.91 5.26 19.22
N ASP A 189 -6.31 6.13 20.13
CA ASP A 189 -5.87 6.08 21.53
C ASP A 189 -6.26 4.77 22.20
N ASP A 190 -5.36 4.19 22.99
CA ASP A 190 -5.57 2.90 23.67
C ASP A 190 -6.72 2.97 24.69
N ASP A 191 -6.96 4.14 25.28
CA ASP A 191 -8.06 4.39 26.22
C ASP A 191 -9.45 4.38 25.55
N ALA A 192 -9.50 4.37 24.22
CA ALA A 192 -10.74 4.35 23.44
C ALA A 192 -11.19 2.94 23.03
N VAL A 193 -10.46 1.88 23.41
CA VAL A 193 -10.80 0.49 23.05
C VAL A 193 -11.95 0.00 23.95
N PRO A 194 -13.17 -0.20 23.42
CA PRO A 194 -14.27 -0.71 24.21
C PRO A 194 -14.04 -2.17 24.59
N ALA A 195 -14.63 -2.61 25.71
CA ALA A 195 -14.55 -4.00 26.13
C ALA A 195 -15.19 -4.93 25.07
N THR A 196 -14.53 -6.05 24.79
CA THR A 196 -15.04 -7.07 23.86
C THR A 196 -16.42 -7.57 24.31
N PRO A 197 -17.48 -7.43 23.48
CA PRO A 197 -18.82 -7.86 23.86
C PRO A 197 -18.85 -9.37 24.03
N VAL A 198 -19.29 -9.83 25.21
CA VAL A 198 -19.50 -11.25 25.48
C VAL A 198 -20.77 -11.70 24.75
N PRO A 199 -20.71 -12.70 23.84
CA PRO A 199 -21.91 -13.16 23.14
C PRO A 199 -22.92 -13.70 24.16
N GLN A 200 -24.13 -13.13 24.15
CA GLN A 200 -25.26 -13.67 24.90
C GLN A 200 -25.71 -14.96 24.20
N ARG A 201 -25.61 -16.10 24.90
CA ARG A 201 -26.10 -17.40 24.44
C ARG A 201 -27.62 -17.48 24.50
#